data_AF-A0A7C9B806-F1
#
_entry.id   AF-A0A7C9B806-F1
#
_cell.length_a   1.000
_cell.length_b   1.000
_cell.length_c   1.000
_cell.angle_alpha   90.00
_cell.angle_beta   90.00
_cell.angle_gamma   90.00
#
_symmetry.space_group_name_H-M   'P 1'
#
loop_
_entity.id
_entity.type
_entity.pdbx_description
1 polymer ?
#
loop_
_entity_poly.entity_id
_entity_poly.type
_entity_poly.pdbx_seq_one_letter_code
_entity_poly.pdbx_strand_id
1 'polypeptide(L)'
;MKTNLNPQAMKLKSIFLVIAFSVFSFSFIADEIKVTPDFTDKQIKEAEQEAAKWFKDKIEIKVIKRDPNGKIVHLIFTIFNATGRPHTVCESDNFGFLIIYRSGGRCGIADKS
;
A
#
# COMPACT_ATOMS: atom_id res chain seq x y z
N MET A 1 72.97 19.56 13.73
CA MET A 1 71.81 20.34 14.17
C MET A 1 70.58 19.44 14.06
N LYS A 2 69.97 19.13 15.22
CA LYS A 2 68.67 18.49 15.50
C LYS A 2 68.25 17.21 14.75
N THR A 3 68.26 16.13 15.54
CA THR A 3 67.41 14.93 15.50
C THR A 3 65.92 15.26 15.46
N ASN A 4 65.12 14.46 14.74
CA ASN A 4 63.95 13.72 15.27
C ASN A 4 63.21 13.02 14.12
N LEU A 5 63.41 11.70 13.98
CA LEU A 5 62.41 10.81 13.41
C LEU A 5 61.33 10.60 14.49
N ASN A 6 60.08 10.99 14.20
CA ASN A 6 58.93 10.72 15.05
C ASN A 6 58.23 9.41 14.58
N PRO A 7 58.06 8.41 15.47
CA PRO A 7 57.41 7.13 15.17
C PRO A 7 55.87 7.24 15.25
N GLN A 8 55.18 6.09 15.13
CA GLN A 8 53.71 5.86 15.19
C GLN A 8 53.05 5.96 13.79
N ALA A 9 52.94 4.94 12.94
CA ALA A 9 52.78 3.50 13.16
C ALA A 9 51.66 3.15 14.16
N MET A 10 50.45 3.65 13.94
CA MET A 10 49.26 3.01 14.48
C MET A 10 48.27 2.71 13.35
N LYS A 11 48.15 1.41 13.08
CA LYS A 11 47.24 0.75 12.16
C LYS A 11 45.81 1.21 12.42
N LEU A 12 45.26 2.06 11.55
CA LEU A 12 43.81 2.29 11.49
C LEU A 12 43.18 1.15 10.68
N LYS A 13 43.24 -0.06 11.27
CA LYS A 13 42.38 -1.17 10.85
C LYS A 13 40.96 -0.85 11.29
N SER A 14 40.01 -1.13 10.41
CA SER A 14 38.60 -1.36 10.73
C SER A 14 37.75 -0.12 11.02
N ILE A 15 37.35 0.57 9.94
CA ILE A 15 35.97 1.08 9.85
C ILE A 15 35.23 0.11 8.92
N PHE A 16 34.98 -1.08 9.47
CA PHE A 16 33.90 -1.98 9.03
C PHE A 16 32.66 -1.55 9.83
N LEU A 17 31.45 -1.72 9.27
CA LEU A 17 30.16 -1.29 9.84
C LEU A 17 30.00 0.23 9.86
N VAL A 18 29.11 0.90 9.12
CA VAL A 18 27.67 0.70 9.04
C VAL A 18 27.16 1.51 7.83
N ILE A 19 26.82 0.88 6.71
CA ILE A 19 25.60 1.19 5.92
C ILE A 19 25.15 -0.15 5.33
N ALA A 20 24.72 -1.02 6.23
CA ALA A 20 23.90 -2.15 5.86
C ALA A 20 22.57 -1.63 5.35
N PHE A 21 22.04 -2.31 4.33
CA PHE A 21 20.63 -2.25 3.95
C PHE A 21 20.19 -0.92 3.31
N SER A 22 20.65 -0.69 2.07
CA SER A 22 19.77 -0.06 1.09
C SER A 22 18.54 -0.97 0.97
N VAL A 23 17.49 -0.59 1.70
CA VAL A 23 16.20 -1.26 1.69
C VAL A 23 15.78 -1.34 0.24
N PHE A 24 15.77 -2.56 -0.29
CA PHE A 24 15.33 -2.89 -1.62
C PHE A 24 13.85 -2.51 -1.68
N SER A 25 13.58 -1.26 -2.06
CA SER A 25 12.25 -0.76 -2.27
C SER A 25 11.80 -1.34 -3.60
N PHE A 26 11.51 -2.65 -3.61
CA PHE A 26 10.61 -3.22 -4.60
C PHE A 26 9.25 -2.58 -4.34
N SER A 27 9.08 -1.35 -4.84
CA SER A 27 7.75 -0.87 -5.21
C SER A 27 7.35 -1.74 -6.39
N PHE A 28 6.86 -2.94 -6.11
CA PHE A 28 5.96 -3.60 -7.04
C PHE A 28 4.81 -2.61 -7.17
N ILE A 29 4.81 -1.86 -8.28
CA ILE A 29 3.68 -1.03 -8.65
C ILE A 29 2.60 -2.05 -9.02
N ALA A 30 1.87 -2.51 -8.00
CA ALA A 30 0.66 -3.29 -8.23
C ALA A 30 -0.27 -2.38 -9.06
N ASP A 31 -0.70 -2.86 -10.21
CA ASP A 31 -1.64 -2.12 -11.08
C ASP A 31 -3.09 -2.30 -10.61
N GLU A 32 -3.28 -3.10 -9.56
CA GLU A 32 -4.56 -3.37 -8.92
C GLU A 32 -4.45 -3.50 -7.39
N ILE A 33 -5.48 -3.01 -6.69
CA ILE A 33 -5.73 -3.31 -5.27
C ILE A 33 -6.81 -4.39 -5.24
N LYS A 34 -6.46 -5.58 -4.75
CA LYS A 34 -7.40 -6.68 -4.58
C LYS A 34 -7.87 -6.74 -3.12
N VAL A 35 -9.10 -6.31 -2.88
CA VAL A 35 -9.77 -6.47 -1.59
C VAL A 35 -10.39 -7.87 -1.54
N THR A 36 -10.05 -8.62 -0.50
CA THR A 36 -10.54 -9.99 -0.29
C THR A 36 -11.42 -10.07 0.96
N PRO A 37 -12.21 -11.14 1.13
CA PRO A 37 -13.12 -11.31 2.27
C PRO A 37 -12.41 -11.30 3.63
N ASP A 38 -11.11 -11.63 3.63
CA ASP A 38 -10.28 -11.70 4.82
C ASP A 38 -9.75 -10.35 5.30
N PHE A 39 -9.99 -9.27 4.55
CA PHE A 39 -9.46 -7.96 4.90
C PHE A 39 -9.98 -7.47 6.25
N THR A 40 -9.03 -7.12 7.11
CA THR A 40 -9.26 -6.38 8.35
C THR A 40 -9.56 -4.92 8.06
N ASP A 41 -10.17 -4.22 9.02
CA ASP A 41 -10.47 -2.79 8.87
C ASP A 41 -9.19 -1.95 8.64
N LYS A 42 -8.06 -2.39 9.20
CA LYS A 42 -6.75 -1.78 8.95
C LYS A 42 -6.34 -1.94 7.48
N GLN A 43 -6.45 -3.13 6.92
CA GLN A 43 -6.13 -3.38 5.51
C GLN A 43 -7.08 -2.63 4.56
N ILE A 44 -8.36 -2.50 4.93
CA ILE A 44 -9.31 -1.65 4.19
C ILE A 44 -8.86 -0.19 4.20
N LYS A 45 -8.38 0.32 5.34
CA LYS A 45 -7.84 1.69 5.42
C LYS A 45 -6.56 1.88 4.61
N GLU A 46 -5.68 0.88 4.59
CA GLU A 46 -4.48 0.90 3.75
C GLU A 46 -4.85 0.92 2.26
N ALA A 47 -5.82 0.08 1.84
CA ALA A 47 -6.35 0.08 0.48
C ALA A 47 -7.01 1.42 0.08
N GLU A 48 -7.76 2.05 1.00
CA GLU A 48 -8.35 3.38 0.79
C GLU A 48 -7.27 4.44 0.57
N GLN A 49 -6.22 4.43 1.38
CA GLN A 49 -5.08 5.35 1.25
C GLN A 49 -4.28 5.12 -0.03
N GLU A 50 -4.10 3.87 -0.43
CA GLU A 50 -3.41 3.52 -1.67
C GLU A 50 -4.20 3.98 -2.89
N ALA A 51 -5.50 3.69 -2.95
CA ALA A 51 -6.39 4.17 -4.00
C ALA A 51 -6.42 5.70 -4.07
N ALA A 52 -6.46 6.40 -2.93
CA ALA A 52 -6.42 7.86 -2.90
C ALA A 52 -5.13 8.42 -3.51
N LYS A 53 -3.98 7.76 -3.31
CA LYS A 53 -2.71 8.13 -3.96
C LYS A 53 -2.76 7.92 -5.47
N TRP A 54 -3.48 6.89 -5.95
CA TRP A 54 -3.60 6.60 -7.37
C TRP A 54 -4.46 7.61 -8.11
N PHE A 55 -5.64 7.91 -7.58
CA PHE A 55 -6.63 8.75 -8.26
C PHE A 55 -6.48 10.24 -7.95
N LYS A 56 -5.75 10.61 -6.89
CA LYS A 56 -5.65 11.99 -6.38
C LYS A 56 -7.01 12.59 -6.00
N ASP A 57 -7.99 11.73 -5.76
CA ASP A 57 -9.35 12.05 -5.35
C ASP A 57 -9.60 11.53 -3.94
N LYS A 58 -10.69 11.97 -3.33
CA LYS A 58 -11.17 11.38 -2.07
C LYS A 58 -11.78 10.02 -2.39
N ILE A 59 -11.30 9.00 -1.69
CA ILE A 59 -11.77 7.61 -1.81
C ILE A 59 -12.40 7.18 -0.49
N GLU A 60 -13.45 6.36 -0.57
CA GLU A 60 -13.99 5.65 0.59
C GLU A 60 -14.19 4.18 0.24
N ILE A 61 -13.75 3.28 1.12
CA ILE A 61 -14.07 1.86 1.07
C ILE A 61 -14.90 1.53 2.32
N LYS A 62 -16.19 1.28 2.12
CA LYS A 62 -17.14 1.04 3.20
C LYS A 62 -17.56 -0.42 3.21
N VAL A 63 -17.20 -1.14 4.28
CA VAL A 63 -17.73 -2.48 4.54
C VAL A 63 -19.18 -2.36 4.97
N ILE A 64 -20.10 -2.92 4.17
CA ILE A 64 -21.54 -2.87 4.43
C ILE A 64 -21.96 -4.05 5.30
N LYS A 65 -21.38 -5.23 5.06
CA LYS A 65 -21.74 -6.45 5.78
C LYS A 65 -20.56 -7.39 5.92
N ARG A 66 -20.46 -8.01 7.10
CA ARG A 66 -19.61 -9.17 7.39
C ARG A 66 -20.46 -10.39 7.74
N ASP A 67 -19.92 -11.59 7.52
CA ASP A 67 -20.51 -12.84 7.98
C ASP A 67 -20.26 -13.07 9.50
N PRO A 68 -20.84 -14.11 10.11
CA PRO A 68 -20.60 -14.44 11.52
C PRO A 68 -19.13 -14.76 11.87
N ASN A 69 -18.31 -15.10 10.87
CA ASN A 69 -16.87 -15.36 11.03
C ASN A 69 -16.03 -14.08 10.85
N GLY A 70 -16.67 -12.93 10.65
CA GLY A 70 -16.01 -11.64 10.43
C GLY A 70 -15.49 -11.42 9.00
N LYS A 71 -15.79 -12.30 8.05
CA LYS A 71 -15.42 -12.15 6.64
C LYS A 71 -16.28 -11.09 5.98
N ILE A 72 -15.70 -10.26 5.13
CA ILE A 72 -16.47 -9.29 4.34
C ILE A 72 -17.32 -10.07 3.35
N VAL A 73 -18.61 -9.73 3.26
CA VAL A 73 -19.53 -10.30 2.25
C VAL A 73 -20.10 -9.24 1.33
N HIS A 74 -20.03 -7.98 1.73
CA HIS A 74 -20.45 -6.86 0.91
C HIS A 74 -19.71 -5.58 1.33
N LEU A 75 -19.11 -4.89 0.37
CA LEU A 75 -18.50 -3.58 0.55
C LEU A 75 -18.77 -2.69 -0.67
N ILE A 76 -18.65 -1.38 -0.45
CA ILE A 76 -18.79 -0.34 -1.48
C ILE A 76 -17.49 0.46 -1.55
N PHE A 77 -17.00 0.68 -2.76
CA PHE A 77 -15.92 1.60 -3.08
C PHE A 77 -16.50 2.83 -3.78
N THR A 78 -16.15 4.02 -3.30
CA THR A 78 -16.64 5.29 -3.85
C THR A 78 -15.48 6.24 -4.13
N ILE A 79 -15.47 6.84 -5.31
CA ILE A 79 -14.62 7.97 -5.68
C ILE A 79 -15.47 9.24 -5.63
N PHE A 80 -15.03 10.21 -4.83
CA PHE A 80 -15.65 11.52 -4.74
C PHE A 80 -14.85 12.53 -5.55
N ASN A 81 -15.55 13.39 -6.30
CA ASN A 81 -14.93 14.53 -6.96
C ASN A 81 -14.57 15.65 -5.97
N ALA A 82 -13.94 16.71 -6.45
CA ALA A 82 -13.55 17.88 -5.64
C ALA A 82 -14.72 18.59 -4.92
N THR A 83 -15.96 18.41 -5.41
CA THR A 83 -17.17 18.97 -4.75
C THR A 83 -17.72 18.07 -3.65
N GLY A 84 -17.08 16.92 -3.39
CA GLY A 84 -17.54 15.91 -2.43
C GLY A 84 -18.70 15.05 -2.92
N ARG A 85 -19.03 15.09 -4.22
CA ARG A 85 -20.09 14.26 -4.80
C ARG A 85 -19.52 12.92 -5.30
N PRO A 86 -20.25 11.80 -5.15
CA PRO A 86 -19.85 10.53 -5.74
C PRO A 86 -19.82 10.68 -7.27
N HIS A 87 -18.71 10.27 -7.89
CA HIS A 87 -18.59 10.22 -9.34
C HIS A 87 -18.45 8.77 -9.85
N THR A 88 -17.78 7.91 -9.07
CA THR A 88 -17.68 6.47 -9.37
C THR A 88 -18.07 5.68 -8.13
N VAL A 89 -18.93 4.67 -8.29
CA VAL A 89 -19.37 3.78 -7.20
C VAL A 89 -19.30 2.35 -7.69
N CYS A 90 -18.80 1.48 -6.82
CA CYS A 90 -18.48 0.09 -7.10
C CYS A 90 -18.87 -0.78 -5.93
N GLU A 91 -19.41 -1.95 -6.21
CA GLU A 91 -19.79 -2.93 -5.20
C GLU A 91 -18.93 -4.18 -5.36
N SER A 92 -18.59 -4.81 -4.24
CA SER A 92 -17.99 -6.15 -4.29
C SER A 92 -18.98 -7.17 -4.84
N ASP A 93 -18.47 -8.34 -5.21
CA ASP A 93 -19.35 -9.49 -5.39
C ASP A 93 -20.05 -9.91 -4.08
N ASN A 94 -20.91 -10.93 -4.20
CA ASN A 94 -21.66 -11.53 -3.09
C ASN A 94 -20.76 -12.26 -2.07
N PHE A 95 -19.46 -12.32 -2.30
CA PHE A 95 -18.49 -12.98 -1.43
C PHE A 95 -17.54 -11.97 -0.78
N GLY A 96 -17.63 -10.68 -1.10
CA GLY A 96 -16.78 -9.63 -0.54
C GLY A 96 -15.48 -9.38 -1.30
N PHE A 97 -15.34 -9.83 -2.55
CA PHE A 97 -14.21 -9.52 -3.40
C PHE A 97 -14.43 -8.24 -4.23
N LEU A 98 -13.40 -7.39 -4.28
CA LEU A 98 -13.36 -6.21 -5.14
C LEU A 98 -11.94 -6.02 -5.68
N ILE A 99 -11.82 -5.72 -6.98
CA ILE A 99 -10.56 -5.30 -7.60
C ILE A 99 -10.69 -3.82 -7.98
N ILE A 100 -9.69 -3.02 -7.62
CA ILE A 100 -9.60 -1.61 -7.99
C ILE A 100 -8.39 -1.48 -8.90
N TYR A 101 -8.61 -1.08 -10.16
CA TYR A 101 -7.53 -0.90 -11.13
C TYR A 101 -7.01 0.53 -11.09
N ARG A 102 -5.69 0.69 -11.10
CA ARG A 102 -5.06 2.01 -11.15
C ARG A 102 -5.40 2.74 -12.45
N SER A 103 -5.43 2.02 -13.56
CA SER A 103 -5.74 2.58 -14.87
C SER A 103 -7.25 2.79 -15.05
N GLY A 104 -7.63 4.01 -15.43
CA GLY A 104 -9.01 4.35 -15.81
C GLY A 104 -10.00 4.60 -14.67
N GLY A 105 -9.59 4.60 -13.40
CA GLY A 105 -10.51 4.88 -12.28
C GLY A 105 -11.60 3.82 -12.13
N ARG A 106 -11.35 2.62 -12.63
CA ARG A 106 -12.34 1.54 -12.68
C ARG A 106 -12.11 0.56 -11.55
N CYS A 107 -13.22 0.08 -11.04
CA CYS A 107 -13.28 -1.11 -10.23
C CYS A 107 -13.85 -2.26 -11.07
N GLY A 108 -13.49 -3.48 -10.72
CA GLY A 108 -14.08 -4.70 -11.26
C GLY A 108 -14.41 -5.65 -10.13
N ILE A 109 -15.39 -6.50 -10.38
CA ILE A 109 -15.58 -7.69 -9.56
C ILE A 109 -14.43 -8.65 -9.89
N ALA A 110 -13.78 -9.21 -8.87
CA ALA A 110 -12.81 -10.27 -9.07
C ALA A 110 -13.54 -11.47 -9.66
N ASP A 111 -13.46 -11.66 -10.97
CA ASP A 111 -14.05 -12.85 -11.58
C ASP A 111 -13.32 -14.09 -11.03
N LYS A 112 -14.09 -15.12 -10.67
CA LYS A 112 -13.58 -16.33 -10.03
C LYS A 112 -12.70 -17.08 -11.04
N SER A 113 -11.38 -16.95 -10.93
CA SER A 113 -10.42 -17.87 -11.55
C SER A 113 -10.13 -19.03 -10.60
#